data_AF-A0A1B7MHA0-F1
#
_entry.id   AF-A0A1B7MHA0-F1
#
_cell.length_a   1.000
_cell.length_b   1.000
_cell.length_c   1.000
_cell.angle_alpha   90.00
_cell.angle_beta   90.00
_cell.angle_gamma   90.00
#
_symmetry.space_group_name_H-M   'P 1'
#
loop_
_entity.id
_entity.type
_entity.pdbx_description
1 polymer ?
#
loop_
_entity_poly.entity_id
_entity_poly.type
_entity_poly.pdbx_seq_one_letter_code
_entity_poly.pdbx_strand_id
1 'polypeptide(L)'
;ITVRWIPGHAGIPGNEKVDEEAKRVAEGEDQSSPKRQLPRYLGKGPLPHSISALKQWHQEALKRRWRSQWEKSPRFARAKVVD
;
A
#
# COMPACT_ATOMS: atom_id res chain seq x y z
N ILE A 1 -16.51 32.58 -1.65
CA ILE A 1 -15.57 31.44 -1.45
C ILE A 1 -15.15 30.98 -2.84
N THR A 2 -13.85 30.76 -3.06
CA THR A 2 -13.33 30.31 -4.36
C THR A 2 -12.65 28.96 -4.14
N VAL A 3 -13.05 27.95 -4.89
CA VAL A 3 -12.49 26.58 -4.83
C VAL A 3 -11.55 26.38 -6.01
N ARG A 4 -10.41 25.72 -5.79
CA ARG A 4 -9.43 25.38 -6.84
C ARG A 4 -9.01 23.92 -6.70
N TRP A 5 -8.86 23.25 -7.84
CA TRP A 5 -8.29 21.90 -7.91
C TRP A 5 -6.78 21.98 -8.03
N ILE A 6 -6.10 21.06 -7.35
CA ILE A 6 -4.65 21.00 -7.27
C ILE A 6 -4.24 19.55 -7.58
N PRO A 7 -3.18 19.31 -8.38
CA PRO A 7 -2.69 17.95 -8.60
C PRO A 7 -2.14 17.35 -7.30
N GLY A 8 -2.49 16.09 -7.04
CA GLY A 8 -1.95 15.32 -5.93
C GLY A 8 -0.48 14.93 -6.17
N HIS A 9 0.28 14.76 -5.09
CA HIS A 9 1.69 14.32 -5.12
C HIS A 9 2.61 15.16 -6.02
N ALA A 10 2.32 16.45 -6.16
CA ALA A 10 3.04 17.36 -7.05
C ALA A 10 4.09 18.23 -6.35
N GLY A 11 4.49 17.94 -5.09
CA GLY A 11 5.47 18.76 -4.38
C GLY A 11 4.90 20.06 -3.81
N ILE A 12 3.57 20.22 -3.74
CA ILE A 12 2.94 21.49 -3.32
C ILE A 12 2.89 21.52 -1.79
N PRO A 13 3.68 22.37 -1.11
CA PRO A 13 3.93 22.21 0.33
C PRO A 13 2.67 22.28 1.19
N GLY A 14 1.71 23.14 0.82
CA GLY A 14 0.43 23.23 1.56
C GLY A 14 -0.45 22.00 1.38
N ASN A 15 -0.49 21.43 0.17
CA ASN A 15 -1.27 20.22 -0.11
C ASN A 15 -0.64 18.99 0.54
N GLU A 16 0.69 18.90 0.54
CA GLU A 16 1.42 17.78 1.14
C GLU A 16 1.33 17.78 2.66
N LYS A 17 1.45 18.95 3.31
CA LYS A 17 1.22 19.05 4.76
C LYS A 17 -0.20 18.63 5.15
N VAL A 18 -1.20 19.04 4.38
CA VAL A 18 -2.59 18.63 4.63
C VAL A 18 -2.76 17.12 4.43
N ASP A 19 -2.16 16.53 3.38
CA ASP A 19 -2.19 15.09 3.14
C ASP A 19 -1.49 14.30 4.26
N GLU A 20 -0.35 14.78 4.76
CA GLU A 20 0.35 14.18 5.91
C GLU A 20 -0.50 14.19 7.18
N GLU A 21 -1.11 15.33 7.54
CA GLU A 21 -1.97 15.41 8.72
C GLU A 21 -3.23 14.54 8.56
N ALA A 22 -3.82 14.53 7.35
CA ALA A 22 -4.95 13.66 7.05
C ALA A 22 -4.58 12.18 7.21
N LYS A 23 -3.40 11.77 6.74
CA LYS A 23 -2.86 10.41 6.95
C LYS A 23 -2.64 10.10 8.42
N ARG A 24 -2.02 11.01 9.18
CA ARG A 24 -1.81 10.83 10.63
C ARG A 24 -3.13 10.60 11.37
N VAL A 25 -4.17 11.36 11.04
CA VAL A 25 -5.50 11.19 11.64
C VAL A 25 -6.12 9.85 11.21
N ALA A 26 -5.95 9.45 9.95
CA ALA A 26 -6.46 8.18 9.45
C ALA A 26 -5.72 6.95 10.04
N GLU A 27 -4.45 7.10 10.42
CA GLU A 27 -3.59 6.03 10.94
C GLU A 27 -3.58 5.94 12.48
N GLY A 28 -4.06 6.97 13.20
CA GLY A 28 -4.09 7.04 14.67
C GLY A 28 -5.15 6.15 15.32
N GLU A 29 -4.99 5.81 16.62
CA GLU A 29 -5.79 4.80 17.36
C GLU A 29 -7.32 5.02 17.37
N ASP A 30 -7.80 6.26 17.20
CA ASP A 30 -9.21 6.60 16.97
C ASP A 30 -9.64 6.37 15.49
N GLN A 31 -9.24 5.22 14.95
CA GLN A 31 -9.15 4.84 13.52
C GLN A 31 -10.46 4.92 12.71
N SER A 32 -11.61 5.20 13.34
CA SER A 32 -12.90 5.14 12.66
C SER A 32 -13.96 5.94 13.38
N SER A 33 -14.82 6.59 12.59
CA SER A 33 -16.07 7.14 13.13
C SER A 33 -16.83 6.04 13.87
N PRO A 34 -17.56 6.38 14.96
CA PRO A 34 -18.45 5.44 15.62
C PRO A 34 -19.31 4.68 14.61
N LYS A 35 -19.51 3.37 14.79
CA LYS A 35 -20.27 2.52 13.84
C LYS A 35 -21.63 3.11 13.42
N ARG A 36 -22.29 3.83 14.33
CA ARG A 36 -23.58 4.52 14.09
C ARG A 36 -23.50 5.67 13.08
N GLN A 37 -22.31 6.24 12.88
CA GLN A 37 -22.02 7.32 11.92
C GLN A 37 -21.44 6.80 10.60
N LEU A 38 -21.06 5.52 10.54
CA LEU A 38 -20.56 4.91 9.31
C LEU A 38 -21.71 4.60 8.35
N PRO A 39 -21.53 4.80 7.03
CA PRO A 39 -22.41 4.25 6.03
C PRO A 39 -22.64 2.75 6.24
N ARG A 40 -23.86 2.26 5.99
CA ARG A 40 -24.24 0.85 6.25
C ARG A 40 -23.30 -0.17 5.61
N TYR A 41 -22.63 0.15 4.50
CA TYR A 41 -21.68 -0.77 3.86
C TYR A 41 -20.33 -0.86 4.59
N LEU A 42 -19.91 0.18 5.33
CA LEU A 42 -18.71 0.17 6.18
C LEU A 42 -18.98 -0.37 7.58
N GLY A 43 -20.23 -0.33 8.05
CA GLY A 43 -20.61 -0.77 9.40
C GLY A 43 -20.88 -2.29 9.56
N LYS A 44 -20.87 -3.06 8.47
CA LYS A 44 -21.34 -4.47 8.45
C LYS A 44 -20.29 -5.53 8.77
N GLY A 45 -19.03 -5.16 8.99
CA GLY A 45 -17.96 -6.12 9.25
C GLY A 45 -16.62 -5.66 8.67
N PRO A 46 -15.60 -6.53 8.68
CA PRO A 46 -14.30 -6.22 8.08
C PRO A 46 -14.45 -5.94 6.59
N LEU A 47 -13.65 -4.98 6.10
CA LEU A 47 -13.61 -4.67 4.68
C LEU A 47 -13.04 -5.85 3.88
N PRO A 48 -13.52 -6.07 2.64
CA PRO A 48 -12.93 -7.07 1.77
C PRO A 48 -11.47 -6.71 1.48
N HIS A 49 -10.63 -7.74 1.35
CA HIS A 49 -9.23 -7.57 0.98
C HIS A 49 -9.10 -6.88 -0.38
N SER A 50 -8.17 -5.93 -0.47
CA SER A 50 -7.83 -5.30 -1.75
C SER A 50 -7.23 -6.33 -2.71
N ILE A 51 -7.80 -6.44 -3.91
CA ILE A 51 -7.32 -7.34 -4.95
C ILE A 51 -5.87 -7.04 -5.33
N SER A 52 -5.48 -5.76 -5.38
CA SER A 52 -4.10 -5.37 -5.69
C SER A 52 -3.13 -5.80 -4.60
N ALA A 53 -3.51 -5.63 -3.33
CA ALA A 53 -2.72 -6.07 -2.19
C ALA A 53 -2.51 -7.61 -2.21
N LEU A 54 -3.57 -8.37 -2.48
CA LEU A 54 -3.49 -9.83 -2.63
C LEU A 54 -2.54 -10.24 -3.76
N LYS A 55 -2.61 -9.55 -4.91
CA LYS A 55 -1.70 -9.80 -6.04
C LYS A 55 -0.24 -9.47 -5.67
N GLN A 56 0.00 -8.36 -5.00
CA GLN A 56 1.34 -7.96 -4.57
C GLN A 56 1.93 -8.99 -3.61
N TRP A 57 1.17 -9.39 -2.58
CA TRP A 57 1.58 -10.44 -1.65
C TRP A 57 1.94 -11.74 -2.35
N HIS A 58 1.10 -12.21 -3.27
CA HIS A 58 1.36 -13.44 -4.03
C HIS A 58 2.62 -13.31 -4.92
N GLN A 59 2.80 -12.17 -5.58
CA GLN A 59 3.98 -11.89 -6.39
C GLN A 59 5.27 -11.85 -5.56
N GLU A 60 5.22 -11.27 -4.36
CA GLU A 60 6.36 -11.29 -3.45
C GLU A 60 6.71 -12.70 -2.99
N ALA A 61 5.71 -13.50 -2.63
CA ALA A 61 5.91 -14.91 -2.27
C ALA A 61 6.54 -15.70 -3.43
N LEU A 62 6.06 -15.50 -4.65
CA LEU A 62 6.63 -16.10 -5.85
C LEU A 62 8.08 -15.68 -6.07
N LYS A 63 8.38 -14.38 -5.98
CA LYS A 63 9.75 -13.86 -6.14
C LYS A 63 10.72 -14.45 -5.12
N ARG A 64 10.30 -14.57 -3.84
CA ARG A 64 11.10 -15.19 -2.79
C ARG A 64 11.40 -16.65 -3.11
N ARG A 65 10.40 -17.42 -3.53
CA ARG A 65 10.56 -18.82 -3.94
C ARG A 65 11.50 -18.94 -5.14
N TRP A 66 11.28 -18.13 -6.17
CA TRP A 66 12.12 -18.10 -7.37
C TRP A 66 13.57 -17.79 -7.03
N ARG A 67 13.84 -16.78 -6.18
CA ARG A 67 15.19 -16.44 -5.73
C ARG A 67 15.85 -17.63 -5.05
N SER A 68 15.17 -18.29 -4.11
CA SER A 68 15.72 -19.47 -3.43
C SER A 68 16.03 -20.62 -4.38
N GLN A 69 15.18 -20.85 -5.39
CA GLN A 69 15.43 -21.88 -6.41
C GLN A 69 16.57 -21.50 -7.35
N TRP A 70 16.63 -20.24 -7.75
CA TRP A 70 17.69 -19.71 -8.61
C TRP A 70 19.06 -19.86 -7.94
N GLU A 71 19.20 -19.42 -6.70
CA GLU A 71 20.43 -19.51 -5.90
C GLU A 71 20.95 -20.95 -5.75
N LYS A 72 20.04 -21.93 -5.68
CA LYS A 72 20.37 -23.36 -5.60
C LYS A 72 20.74 -23.98 -6.94
N SER A 73 20.52 -23.27 -8.05
CA SER A 73 20.77 -23.83 -9.38
C SER A 73 22.26 -23.78 -9.74
N PRO A 74 22.79 -24.77 -10.48
CA PRO A 74 24.16 -24.72 -10.99
C PRO A 74 24.42 -23.51 -11.91
N ARG A 75 23.36 -22.97 -12.52
CA ARG A 75 23.42 -21.81 -13.40
C ARG A 75 23.72 -20.53 -12.63
N PHE A 76 23.21 -20.39 -11.41
CA PHE A 76 23.52 -19.25 -10.56
C PHE A 76 25.01 -19.19 -10.21
N ALA A 77 25.62 -20.34 -9.91
CA ALA A 77 27.06 -20.40 -9.66
C ALA A 77 27.89 -19.91 -10.87
N ARG A 78 27.44 -20.21 -12.10
CA ARG A 78 28.08 -19.73 -13.33
C ARG A 78 27.83 -18.24 -13.57
N ALA A 79 26.61 -17.77 -13.36
CA ALA A 79 26.23 -16.38 -13.56
C ALA A 79 26.95 -15.44 -12.57
N LYS A 80 27.13 -15.86 -11.31
CA LYS A 80 27.83 -15.08 -10.27
C LYS A 80 29.31 -14.80 -10.59
N VAL A 81 29.93 -15.58 -11.47
CA VAL A 81 31.34 -15.39 -11.89
C VAL A 81 31.46 -14.32 -12.99
N VAL A 82 30.35 -13.95 -13.63
CA VAL A 82 30.31 -13.01 -14.77
C VAL A 82 29.90 -11.59 -14.36
N ASP A 83 29.37 -11.41 -13.14
CA ASP A 83 29.11 -10.11 -12.50
C ASP A 83 30.34 -9.61 -11.71
#